data_AF-A0A1C3E9H0-F1
#
_entry.id   AF-A0A1C3E9H0-F1
#
_cell.length_a   1.000
_cell.length_b   1.000
_cell.length_c   1.000
_cell.angle_alpha   90.00
_cell.angle_beta   90.00
_cell.angle_gamma   90.00
#
_symmetry.space_group_name_H-M   'P 1'
#
loop_
_entity.id
_entity.type
_entity.pdbx_description
1 polymer ?
#
loop_
_entity_poly.entity_id
_entity_poly.type
_entity_poly.pdbx_seq_one_letter_code
_entity_poly.pdbx_strand_id
1 'polypeptide(L)'
;MSIWGRIFGTSQAVESMVEGVKSGLDALVYTDEEKATEAAKQRTEARAMVIQWMQATQGQNLARRLIALVITGVWVLQHLAGMLLSVISIWARVPTPYETSARVISESAHQMNGAVMLILGFYFAAPHMGSIAEAALRRFGTVPNRADKPA
;
A
#
# COMPACT_ATOMS: atom_id res chain seq x y z
N MET A 1 -3.92 29.79 -5.14
CA MET A 1 -4.52 28.80 -6.05
C MET A 1 -3.45 27.78 -6.42
N SER A 2 -3.68 26.50 -6.17
CA SER A 2 -2.85 25.41 -6.69
C SER A 2 -3.78 24.29 -7.13
N ILE A 3 -3.60 23.83 -8.37
CA ILE A 3 -4.48 22.92 -9.12
C ILE A 3 -4.63 21.55 -8.42
N TRP A 4 -3.66 21.18 -7.58
CA TRP A 4 -3.71 19.98 -6.73
C TRP A 4 -4.77 20.05 -5.61
N GLY A 5 -5.12 21.25 -5.14
CA GLY A 5 -6.20 21.44 -4.18
C GLY A 5 -7.61 21.34 -4.77
N ARG A 6 -7.76 21.47 -6.10
CA ARG A 6 -9.07 21.31 -6.80
C ARG A 6 -9.38 19.87 -7.19
N ILE A 7 -8.40 18.98 -7.18
CA ILE A 7 -8.58 17.54 -7.48
C ILE A 7 -8.78 16.73 -6.19
N PHE A 8 -8.14 17.13 -5.09
CA PHE A 8 -8.31 16.50 -3.77
C PHE A 8 -9.32 17.20 -2.85
N GLY A 9 -9.88 18.34 -3.27
CA GLY A 9 -10.92 19.09 -2.53
C GLY A 9 -12.34 18.54 -2.69
N THR A 10 -12.50 17.34 -3.27
CA THR A 10 -13.80 16.69 -3.51
C THR A 10 -14.17 15.66 -2.45
N SER A 11 -13.26 15.25 -1.55
CA SER A 11 -13.59 14.25 -0.52
C SER A 11 -14.70 14.72 0.42
N GLN A 12 -14.72 16.01 0.76
CA GLN A 12 -15.73 16.60 1.66
C GLN A 12 -17.09 16.84 0.96
N ALA A 13 -17.09 17.00 -0.37
CA ALA A 13 -18.30 17.10 -1.18
C ALA A 13 -18.89 15.72 -1.52
N VAL A 14 -18.04 14.70 -1.65
CA VAL A 14 -18.46 13.31 -1.84
C VAL A 14 -19.04 12.74 -0.54
N GLU A 15 -18.48 13.06 0.62
CA GLU A 15 -18.98 12.61 1.92
C GLU A 15 -20.38 13.17 2.23
N SER A 16 -20.61 14.46 1.95
CA SER A 16 -21.93 15.10 2.12
C SER A 16 -22.97 14.66 1.07
N MET A 17 -22.54 14.31 -0.14
CA MET A 17 -23.41 13.72 -1.16
C MET A 17 -23.79 12.26 -0.84
N VAL A 18 -22.89 11.51 -0.20
CA VAL A 18 -23.16 10.13 0.26
C VAL A 18 -24.07 10.11 1.49
N GLU A 19 -23.93 11.06 2.43
CA GLU A 19 -24.86 11.21 3.57
C GLU A 19 -26.26 11.68 3.13
N GLY A 20 -26.36 12.55 2.13
CA GLY A 20 -27.65 13.01 1.58
C GLY A 20 -28.43 11.91 0.84
N VAL A 21 -27.74 10.99 0.15
CA VAL A 21 -28.39 9.85 -0.54
C VAL A 21 -28.75 8.73 0.45
N LYS A 22 -27.92 8.51 1.49
CA LYS A 22 -28.19 7.52 2.53
C LYS A 22 -29.41 7.88 3.38
N SER A 23 -29.61 9.16 3.68
CA SER A 23 -30.78 9.65 4.43
C SER A 23 -32.07 9.69 3.58
N GLY A 24 -31.96 9.86 2.26
CA GLY A 24 -33.11 9.89 1.35
C GLY A 24 -33.67 8.52 0.95
N LEU A 25 -32.84 7.46 0.95
CA LEU A 25 -33.26 6.10 0.59
C LEU A 25 -33.63 5.21 1.80
N ASP A 26 -33.13 5.51 3.00
CA ASP A 26 -33.41 4.71 4.20
C ASP A 26 -34.79 5.01 4.84
N ALA A 27 -35.53 5.99 4.29
CA ALA A 27 -36.85 6.40 4.75
C ALA A 27 -38.02 5.65 4.07
N LEU A 28 -37.76 4.80 3.07
CA LEU A 28 -38.78 4.04 2.35
C LEU A 28 -38.51 2.54 2.47
N VAL A 29 -38.92 2.00 3.61
CA VAL A 29 -39.35 0.60 3.78
C VAL A 29 -38.25 -0.45 3.62
N TYR A 30 -37.47 -0.67 4.67
CA TYR A 30 -36.82 -1.95 4.94
C TYR A 30 -36.88 -2.22 6.43
N THR A 31 -37.52 -3.32 6.84
CA THR A 31 -37.68 -3.66 8.26
C THR A 31 -36.35 -4.14 8.84
N ASP A 32 -36.09 -3.85 10.12
CA ASP A 32 -34.81 -4.17 10.78
C ASP A 32 -34.50 -5.68 10.81
N GLU A 33 -35.54 -6.53 10.77
CA GLU A 33 -35.42 -8.00 10.68
C GLU A 33 -34.99 -8.50 9.29
N GLU A 34 -35.44 -7.85 8.22
CA GLU A 34 -34.97 -8.15 6.85
C GLU A 34 -33.53 -7.68 6.65
N LYS A 35 -33.17 -6.49 7.20
CA LYS A 35 -31.79 -5.97 7.19
C LYS A 35 -30.80 -6.92 7.89
N ALA A 36 -31.18 -7.56 9.00
CA ALA A 36 -30.29 -8.48 9.72
C ALA A 36 -30.05 -9.80 8.97
N THR A 37 -31.10 -10.33 8.34
CA THR A 37 -31.04 -11.62 7.62
C THR A 37 -30.35 -11.48 6.25
N GLU A 38 -30.60 -10.38 5.54
CA GLU A 38 -29.86 -9.96 4.33
C GLU A 38 -28.41 -9.60 4.65
N ALA A 39 -28.12 -8.88 5.74
CA ALA A 39 -26.74 -8.58 6.12
C ALA A 39 -25.93 -9.84 6.44
N ALA A 40 -26.55 -10.87 7.02
CA ALA A 40 -25.90 -12.16 7.25
C ALA A 40 -25.63 -12.90 5.92
N LYS A 41 -26.57 -12.88 4.98
CA LYS A 41 -26.39 -13.43 3.62
C LYS A 41 -25.33 -12.66 2.83
N GLN A 42 -25.38 -11.34 2.80
CA GLN A 42 -24.40 -10.48 2.12
C GLN A 42 -22.99 -10.64 2.70
N ARG A 43 -22.85 -10.80 4.03
CA ARG A 43 -21.55 -11.15 4.64
C ARG A 43 -21.04 -12.51 4.20
N THR A 44 -21.94 -13.48 4.02
CA THR A 44 -21.59 -14.84 3.59
C THR A 44 -21.25 -14.88 2.11
N GLU A 45 -21.99 -14.18 1.26
CA GLU A 45 -21.72 -14.02 -0.17
C GLU A 45 -20.44 -13.20 -0.42
N ALA A 46 -20.23 -12.11 0.30
CA ALA A 46 -18.98 -11.34 0.23
C ALA A 46 -17.78 -12.20 0.61
N ARG A 47 -17.90 -13.05 1.65
CA ARG A 47 -16.85 -14.02 2.01
C ARG A 47 -16.66 -15.07 0.90
N ALA A 48 -17.73 -15.59 0.31
CA ALA A 48 -17.65 -16.55 -0.79
C ALA A 48 -17.00 -15.96 -2.04
N MET A 49 -17.31 -14.70 -2.37
CA MET A 49 -16.68 -13.95 -3.45
C MET A 49 -15.19 -13.73 -3.18
N VAL A 50 -14.81 -13.35 -1.95
CA VAL A 50 -13.39 -13.22 -1.55
C VAL A 50 -12.67 -14.56 -1.64
N ILE A 51 -13.29 -15.66 -1.23
CA ILE A 51 -12.72 -17.01 -1.33
C ILE A 51 -12.53 -17.41 -2.80
N GLN A 52 -13.53 -17.21 -3.66
CA GLN A 52 -13.40 -17.47 -5.10
C GLN A 52 -12.33 -16.60 -5.74
N TRP A 53 -12.26 -15.32 -5.38
CA TRP A 53 -11.22 -14.42 -5.87
C TRP A 53 -9.83 -14.86 -5.40
N MET A 54 -9.68 -15.29 -4.15
CA MET A 54 -8.44 -15.87 -3.64
C MET A 54 -8.06 -17.17 -4.34
N GLN A 55 -9.01 -18.06 -4.61
CA GLN A 55 -8.77 -19.30 -5.36
C GLN A 55 -8.35 -19.02 -6.80
N ALA A 56 -9.01 -18.08 -7.48
CA ALA A 56 -8.67 -17.67 -8.84
C ALA A 56 -7.30 -16.98 -8.92
N THR A 57 -6.88 -16.27 -7.87
CA THR A 57 -5.60 -15.55 -7.82
C THR A 57 -4.47 -16.33 -7.13
N GLN A 58 -4.73 -17.54 -6.61
CA GLN A 58 -3.72 -18.34 -5.89
C GLN A 58 -2.49 -18.65 -6.75
N GLY A 59 -2.68 -18.94 -8.04
CA GLY A 59 -1.58 -19.19 -8.98
C GLY A 59 -0.70 -17.96 -9.24
N GLN A 60 -1.26 -16.75 -9.13
CA GLN A 60 -0.54 -15.49 -9.35
C GLN A 60 0.43 -15.17 -8.20
N ASN A 61 0.22 -15.73 -7.01
CA ASN A 61 1.06 -15.47 -5.84
C ASN A 61 2.51 -15.93 -6.07
N LEU A 62 2.71 -17.05 -6.74
CA LEU A 62 4.05 -17.53 -7.08
C LEU A 62 4.74 -16.59 -8.09
N ALA A 63 4.02 -16.19 -9.14
CA ALA A 63 4.54 -15.27 -10.15
C ALA A 63 4.92 -13.91 -9.54
N ARG A 64 4.08 -13.38 -8.64
CA ARG A 64 4.32 -12.13 -7.91
C ARG A 64 5.56 -12.22 -7.01
N ARG A 65 5.79 -13.37 -6.36
CA ARG A 65 6.98 -13.62 -5.54
C ARG A 65 8.24 -13.70 -6.40
N LEU A 66 8.15 -14.37 -7.53
CA LEU A 66 9.27 -14.51 -8.46
C LEU A 66 9.69 -13.15 -9.04
N ILE A 67 8.75 -12.33 -9.49
CA ILE A 67 9.05 -10.99 -10.02
C ILE A 67 9.70 -10.11 -8.94
N ALA A 68 9.17 -10.14 -7.71
CA ALA A 68 9.74 -9.42 -6.58
C ALA A 68 11.20 -9.87 -6.30
N LEU A 69 11.45 -11.18 -6.29
CA LEU A 69 12.78 -11.75 -6.09
C LEU A 69 13.75 -11.35 -7.21
N VAL A 70 13.33 -11.40 -8.47
CA VAL A 70 14.17 -11.07 -9.62
C VAL A 70 14.56 -9.59 -9.60
N ILE A 71 13.59 -8.69 -9.39
CA ILE A 71 13.84 -7.24 -9.37
C ILE A 71 14.76 -6.86 -8.20
N THR A 72 14.46 -7.37 -7.01
CA THR A 72 15.31 -7.11 -5.82
C THR A 72 16.69 -7.76 -5.96
N GLY A 73 16.78 -8.94 -6.55
CA GLY A 73 18.04 -9.62 -6.84
C GLY A 73 18.93 -8.83 -7.77
N VAL A 74 18.40 -8.31 -8.88
CA VAL A 74 19.16 -7.42 -9.80
C VAL A 74 19.66 -6.19 -9.07
N TRP A 75 18.80 -5.54 -8.26
CA TRP A 75 19.18 -4.36 -7.49
C TRP A 75 20.33 -4.62 -6.49
N VAL A 76 20.27 -5.75 -5.77
CA VAL A 76 21.36 -6.16 -4.86
C VAL A 76 22.64 -6.43 -5.65
N LEU A 77 22.55 -7.15 -6.78
CA LEU A 77 23.71 -7.45 -7.62
C LEU A 77 24.38 -6.19 -8.15
N GLN A 78 23.62 -5.17 -8.54
CA GLN A 78 24.18 -3.89 -8.95
C GLN A 78 24.94 -3.19 -7.82
N HIS A 79 24.38 -3.17 -6.59
CA HIS A 79 25.09 -2.63 -5.42
C HIS A 79 26.39 -3.39 -5.14
N LEU A 80 26.36 -4.72 -5.20
CA LEU A 80 27.55 -5.55 -5.00
C LEU A 80 28.59 -5.31 -6.09
N ALA A 81 28.18 -5.26 -7.36
CA ALA A 81 29.08 -5.00 -8.48
C ALA A 81 29.71 -3.60 -8.38
N GLY A 82 28.93 -2.57 -8.07
CA GLY A 82 29.43 -1.20 -7.86
C GLY A 82 30.41 -1.14 -6.69
N MET A 83 30.09 -1.80 -5.57
CA MET A 83 30.98 -1.88 -4.40
C MET A 83 32.29 -2.59 -4.72
N LEU A 84 32.24 -3.74 -5.41
CA LEU A 84 33.45 -4.48 -5.81
C LEU A 84 34.34 -3.64 -6.72
N LEU A 85 33.77 -2.95 -7.70
CA LEU A 85 34.54 -2.08 -8.60
C LEU A 85 35.17 -0.89 -7.86
N SER A 86 34.47 -0.32 -6.87
CA SER A 86 35.03 0.73 -6.01
C SER A 86 36.18 0.22 -5.12
N VAL A 87 36.14 -1.04 -4.67
CA VAL A 87 37.28 -1.61 -3.92
C VAL A 87 38.44 -1.91 -4.86
N ILE A 88 38.17 -2.47 -6.05
CA ILE A 88 39.19 -2.78 -7.06
C ILE A 88 39.92 -1.51 -7.52
N SER A 89 39.21 -0.38 -7.66
CA SER A 89 39.81 0.86 -8.13
C SER A 89 40.96 1.34 -7.23
N ILE A 90 40.88 1.12 -5.91
CA ILE A 90 41.92 1.50 -4.94
C ILE A 90 43.26 0.81 -5.23
N TRP A 91 43.21 -0.44 -5.71
CA TRP A 91 44.39 -1.26 -5.96
C TRP A 91 44.77 -1.31 -7.45
N ALA A 92 43.99 -0.68 -8.32
CA ALA A 92 44.20 -0.69 -9.75
C ALA A 92 45.32 0.28 -10.16
N ARG A 93 46.17 -0.15 -11.09
CA ARG A 93 47.20 0.73 -11.70
C ARG A 93 46.59 1.92 -12.44
N VAL A 94 45.38 1.76 -12.96
CA VAL A 94 44.59 2.80 -13.62
C VAL A 94 43.20 2.78 -13.00
N PRO A 95 42.92 3.62 -11.99
CA PRO A 95 41.67 3.56 -11.21
C PRO A 95 40.45 4.10 -11.96
N THR A 96 40.64 5.05 -12.88
CA THR A 96 39.57 5.83 -13.51
C THR A 96 38.47 5.03 -14.23
N PRO A 97 38.74 3.92 -14.96
CA PRO A 97 37.67 3.14 -15.58
C PRO A 97 36.81 2.39 -14.56
N TYR A 98 37.42 1.91 -13.48
CA TYR A 98 36.72 1.19 -12.42
C TYR A 98 35.82 2.11 -11.62
N GLU A 99 36.31 3.31 -11.29
CA GLU A 99 35.52 4.36 -10.62
C GLU A 99 34.33 4.80 -11.46
N THR A 100 34.55 5.00 -12.77
CA THR A 100 33.48 5.39 -13.70
C THR A 100 32.42 4.30 -13.80
N SER A 101 32.84 3.05 -13.92
CA SER A 101 31.93 1.89 -13.98
C SER A 101 31.15 1.74 -12.66
N ALA A 102 31.82 1.85 -11.52
CA ALA A 102 31.20 1.79 -10.20
C ALA A 102 30.15 2.91 -10.03
N ARG A 103 30.46 4.14 -10.50
CA ARG A 103 29.54 5.27 -10.43
C ARG A 103 28.28 5.03 -11.25
N VAL A 104 28.41 4.63 -12.51
CA VAL A 104 27.28 4.38 -13.41
C VAL A 104 26.38 3.27 -12.86
N ILE A 105 26.97 2.17 -12.39
CA ILE A 105 26.22 1.05 -11.81
C ILE A 105 25.50 1.48 -10.53
N SER A 106 26.17 2.23 -9.65
CA SER A 106 25.57 2.69 -8.40
C SER A 106 24.44 3.68 -8.64
N GLU A 107 24.56 4.56 -9.62
CA GLU A 107 23.51 5.51 -10.01
C GLU A 107 22.27 4.77 -10.54
N SER A 108 22.46 3.76 -11.40
CA SER A 108 21.38 2.90 -11.88
C SER A 108 20.69 2.16 -10.73
N ALA A 109 21.46 1.62 -9.77
CA ALA A 109 20.89 0.98 -8.59
C ALA A 109 20.10 1.96 -7.71
N HIS A 110 20.55 3.22 -7.61
CA HIS A 110 19.86 4.27 -6.85
C HIS A 110 18.50 4.63 -7.44
N GLN A 111 18.40 4.70 -8.77
CA GLN A 111 17.11 4.95 -9.45
C GLN A 111 16.07 3.87 -9.14
N MET A 112 16.52 2.64 -8.88
CA MET A 112 15.65 1.51 -8.53
C MET A 112 15.22 1.49 -7.05
N ASN A 113 15.82 2.30 -6.16
CA ASN A 113 15.54 2.28 -4.72
C ASN A 113 14.05 2.46 -4.42
N GLY A 114 13.37 3.41 -5.07
CA GLY A 114 11.95 3.68 -4.81
C GLY A 114 11.05 2.46 -5.11
N ALA A 115 11.28 1.81 -6.26
CA ALA A 115 10.54 0.62 -6.65
C ALA A 115 10.83 -0.58 -5.73
N VAL A 116 12.10 -0.77 -5.36
CA VAL A 116 12.51 -1.85 -4.45
C VAL A 116 11.97 -1.64 -3.04
N MET A 117 11.99 -0.41 -2.52
CA MET A 117 11.42 -0.09 -1.20
C MET A 117 9.91 -0.33 -1.16
N LEU A 118 9.20 -0.10 -2.27
CA LEU A 118 7.78 -0.45 -2.38
C LEU A 118 7.56 -1.97 -2.34
N ILE A 119 8.37 -2.74 -3.07
CA ILE A 119 8.31 -4.22 -3.05
C ILE A 119 8.60 -4.75 -1.64
N LEU A 120 9.65 -4.22 -0.99
CA LEU A 120 10.01 -4.58 0.38
C LEU A 120 8.91 -4.19 1.36
N GLY A 121 8.33 -3.00 1.24
CA GLY A 121 7.19 -2.56 2.03
C GLY A 121 5.99 -3.50 1.86
N PHE A 122 5.65 -3.87 0.63
CA PHE A 122 4.54 -4.79 0.37
C PHE A 122 4.78 -6.18 0.99
N TYR A 123 6.00 -6.72 0.92
CA TYR A 123 6.30 -8.08 1.41
C TYR A 123 6.63 -8.15 2.91
N PHE A 124 7.34 -7.16 3.45
CA PHE A 124 7.85 -7.18 4.82
C PHE A 124 7.13 -6.21 5.76
N ALA A 125 6.43 -5.19 5.25
CA ALA A 125 5.58 -4.36 6.12
C ALA A 125 4.20 -4.98 6.34
N ALA A 126 3.74 -5.93 5.53
CA ALA A 126 2.43 -6.58 5.67
C ALA A 126 2.12 -7.13 7.09
N PRO A 127 3.06 -7.76 7.84
CA PRO A 127 2.82 -8.16 9.23
C PRO A 127 2.59 -6.97 10.18
N HIS A 128 3.15 -5.81 9.85
CA HIS A 128 3.10 -4.58 10.64
C HIS A 128 2.04 -3.58 10.13
N MET A 129 1.50 -3.76 8.92
CA MET A 129 0.45 -2.91 8.35
C MET A 129 -0.80 -2.87 9.23
N GLY A 130 -1.13 -3.96 9.92
CA GLY A 130 -2.22 -3.99 10.91
C GLY A 130 -1.97 -3.00 12.05
N SER A 131 -0.76 -2.99 12.62
CA SER A 131 -0.37 -2.06 13.69
C SER A 131 -0.27 -0.60 13.22
N ILE A 132 0.14 -0.37 11.97
CA ILE A 132 0.24 0.96 11.36
C ILE A 132 -1.17 1.51 11.05
N ALA A 133 -2.05 0.68 10.49
CA ALA A 133 -3.44 1.02 10.23
C ALA A 133 -4.22 1.22 11.55
N GLU A 134 -3.98 0.40 12.57
CA GLU A 134 -4.57 0.57 13.91
C GLU A 134 -4.07 1.84 14.58
N ALA A 135 -2.77 2.17 14.49
CA ALA A 135 -2.21 3.41 15.01
C ALA A 135 -2.79 4.64 14.27
N ALA A 136 -2.99 4.56 12.96
CA ALA A 136 -3.64 5.62 12.18
C ALA A 136 -5.13 5.76 12.55
N LEU A 137 -5.88 4.65 12.64
CA LEU A 137 -7.28 4.64 13.05
C LEU A 137 -7.48 5.14 14.48
N ARG A 138 -6.55 4.86 15.41
CA ARG A 138 -6.58 5.44 16.76
C ARG A 138 -6.34 6.96 16.74
N ARG A 139 -5.47 7.44 15.85
CA ARG A 139 -5.15 8.87 15.71
C ARG A 139 -6.25 9.66 15.00
N PHE A 140 -7.03 9.02 14.12
CA PHE A 140 -8.14 9.64 13.40
C PHE A 140 -9.53 9.31 14.00
N GLY A 141 -9.63 8.26 14.82
CA GLY A 141 -10.87 7.75 15.41
C GLY A 141 -11.19 8.27 16.81
N THR A 142 -10.37 9.13 17.41
CA THR A 142 -10.77 9.91 18.59
C THR A 142 -11.76 11.00 18.18
N VAL A 143 -13.01 10.61 17.96
CA VAL A 143 -14.14 11.54 18.11
C VAL A 143 -14.23 11.88 19.60
N PRO A 144 -14.20 13.16 20.01
CA PRO A 144 -14.29 13.52 21.41
C PRO A 144 -15.65 13.07 21.97
N ASN A 145 -15.61 12.24 23.00
CA ASN A 145 -16.80 11.85 23.76
C ASN A 145 -17.36 13.12 24.43
N ARG A 146 -18.41 13.69 23.86
CA ARG A 146 -19.10 14.86 24.40
C ARG A 146 -20.41 14.41 25.02
N ALA A 147 -20.35 13.83 26.22
CA ALA A 147 -21.54 13.59 27.04
C ALA A 147 -21.20 13.34 28.53
N ASP A 148 -20.51 14.29 29.16
CA ASP A 148 -20.59 14.45 30.62
C ASP A 148 -21.27 15.79 30.92
N LYS A 149 -22.59 15.77 31.01
CA LYS A 149 -23.37 16.72 31.81
C LYS A 149 -24.22 15.90 32.77
N PRO A 150 -23.91 15.88 34.08
CA PRO A 150 -24.90 15.56 35.08
C PRO A 150 -25.65 16.83 35.51
N ALA A 151 -26.98 16.68 35.54
CA ALA A 151 -28.02 17.41 36.28
C ALA A 151 -27.93 18.95 36.35
#